data_AF-A0A3P1X0Y7-F1
#
_entry.id   AF-A0A3P1X0Y7-F1
#
_cell.length_a   1.000
_cell.length_b   1.000
_cell.length_c   1.000
_cell.angle_alpha   90.00
_cell.angle_beta   90.00
_cell.angle_gamma   90.00
#
_symmetry.space_group_name_H-M   'P 1'
#
loop_
_entity.id
_entity.type
_entity.pdbx_description
1 polymer ?
#
loop_
_entity_poly.entity_id
_entity_poly.type
_entity_poly.pdbx_seq_one_letter_code
_entity_poly.pdbx_strand_id
1 'polypeptide(L)'
;RIAVLAAQFDDDGEMDVWGFGEKHKKYPNVTLDNLDTYIQSIRGSGKRSAWENLPGLGGTNNEPPVMEEIVDYFKDSKIPVYVVFITDGGISKTRAIKDAIRRSANYPIFWKFVGLGGSSYGI
;
A
#
# COMPACT_ATOMS: atom_id res chain seq x y z
N ARG A 1 -10.99 -4.05 9.67
CA ARG A 1 -11.57 -2.72 10.02
C ARG A 1 -10.46 -1.66 10.12
N ILE A 2 -9.57 -1.58 9.12
CA ILE A 2 -8.45 -0.63 9.14
C ILE A 2 -8.85 0.69 8.46
N ALA A 3 -9.58 0.61 7.33
CA ALA A 3 -10.00 1.79 6.56
C ALA A 3 -10.81 2.82 7.36
N VAL A 4 -11.78 2.39 8.18
CA VAL A 4 -12.59 3.31 9.01
C VAL A 4 -11.75 4.02 10.07
N LEU A 5 -10.80 3.32 10.68
CA LEU A 5 -9.89 3.93 11.66
C LEU A 5 -8.93 4.89 10.99
N ALA A 6 -8.39 4.52 9.82
CA ALA A 6 -7.49 5.37 9.06
C ALA A 6 -8.18 6.66 8.58
N ALA A 7 -9.37 6.57 7.97
CA ALA A 7 -10.14 7.75 7.54
C ALA A 7 -10.61 8.65 8.69
N GLN A 8 -10.73 8.12 9.92
CA GLN A 8 -10.99 8.95 11.11
C GLN A 8 -9.73 9.52 11.77
N PHE A 9 -8.57 8.93 11.51
CA PHE A 9 -7.29 9.42 12.01
C PHE A 9 -6.65 10.44 11.07
N ASP A 10 -7.05 10.41 9.80
CA ASP A 10 -6.55 11.29 8.76
C ASP A 10 -7.13 12.71 8.89
N ASP A 11 -6.31 13.70 8.55
CA ASP A 11 -6.55 15.12 8.77
C ASP A 11 -7.47 15.76 7.72
N ASP A 12 -7.60 15.17 6.53
CA ASP A 12 -8.51 15.65 5.48
C ASP A 12 -9.73 14.74 5.25
N GLY A 13 -9.80 13.61 5.97
CA GLY A 13 -10.90 12.64 5.89
C GLY A 13 -10.79 11.70 4.68
N GLU A 14 -9.66 11.73 3.99
CA GLU A 14 -9.32 10.80 2.92
C GLU A 14 -8.24 9.80 3.39
N MET A 15 -8.07 8.72 2.64
CA MET A 15 -7.00 7.76 2.87
C MET A 15 -6.40 7.40 1.51
N ASP A 16 -5.13 7.74 1.31
CA ASP A 16 -4.41 7.35 0.10
C ASP A 16 -4.21 5.82 0.05
N VAL A 17 -4.44 5.22 -1.12
CA VAL A 17 -4.34 3.77 -1.31
C VAL A 17 -3.44 3.43 -2.49
N TRP A 18 -2.48 2.55 -2.24
CA TRP A 18 -1.69 1.89 -3.28
C TRP A 18 -2.00 0.39 -3.29
N GLY A 19 -2.01 -0.19 -4.49
CA GLY A 19 -1.95 -1.63 -4.67
C GLY A 19 -0.67 -2.01 -5.40
N PHE A 20 -0.11 -3.16 -5.04
CA PHE A 20 1.10 -3.69 -5.66
C PHE A 20 0.97 -5.19 -5.98
N GLY A 21 1.74 -5.61 -6.99
CA GLY A 21 1.97 -6.97 -7.45
C GLY A 21 3.31 -6.97 -8.18
N GLU A 22 3.35 -7.40 -9.44
CA GLU A 22 4.49 -7.18 -10.35
C GLU A 22 4.71 -5.68 -10.61
N LYS A 23 3.60 -4.95 -10.75
CA LYS A 23 3.51 -3.50 -10.89
C LYS A 23 2.81 -2.90 -9.67
N HIS A 24 2.98 -1.61 -9.47
CA HIS A 24 2.25 -0.86 -8.46
C HIS A 24 1.36 0.21 -9.10
N LYS A 25 0.35 0.66 -8.35
CA LYS A 25 -0.54 1.73 -8.78
C LYS A 25 -1.18 2.43 -7.59
N LYS A 26 -1.26 3.76 -7.65
CA LYS A 26 -2.13 4.57 -6.79
C LYS A 26 -3.60 4.44 -7.24
N TYR A 27 -4.48 4.10 -6.31
CA TYR A 27 -5.92 4.05 -6.50
C TYR A 27 -6.57 5.37 -6.04
N PRO A 28 -7.84 5.63 -6.41
CA PRO A 28 -8.57 6.77 -5.85
C PRO A 28 -8.52 6.74 -4.32
N ASN A 29 -8.46 7.90 -3.69
CA ASN A 29 -8.45 7.97 -2.23
C ASN A 29 -9.76 7.39 -1.67
N VAL A 30 -9.67 6.72 -0.52
CA VAL A 30 -10.85 6.25 0.21
C VAL A 30 -11.39 7.41 1.04
N THR A 31 -12.68 7.69 0.92
CA THR A 31 -13.37 8.66 1.76
C THR A 31 -14.56 7.97 2.42
N LEU A 32 -15.17 8.59 3.44
CA LEU A 32 -16.38 8.04 4.05
C LEU A 32 -17.52 7.87 3.02
N ASP A 33 -17.59 8.73 2.02
CA ASP A 33 -18.60 8.70 0.96
C ASP A 33 -18.45 7.50 0.02
N ASN A 34 -17.21 7.07 -0.23
CA ASN A 34 -16.95 5.98 -1.16
C ASN A 34 -16.66 4.63 -0.49
N LEU A 35 -16.45 4.60 0.83
CA LEU A 35 -16.00 3.43 1.59
C LEU A 35 -16.84 2.17 1.32
N ASP A 36 -18.17 2.29 1.32
CA ASP A 36 -19.09 1.16 1.14
C ASP A 36 -19.00 0.53 -0.25
N THR A 37 -18.71 1.35 -1.26
CA THR A 37 -18.65 0.92 -2.68
C THR A 37 -17.21 0.79 -3.19
N TYR A 38 -16.21 1.19 -2.40
CA TYR A 38 -14.82 1.30 -2.82
C TYR A 38 -14.24 -0.02 -3.36
N ILE A 39 -14.46 -1.12 -2.63
CA ILE A 39 -14.00 -2.44 -3.06
C ILE A 39 -14.69 -2.86 -4.36
N GLN A 40 -15.95 -2.49 -4.57
CA GLN A 40 -16.66 -2.81 -5.81
C GLN A 40 -16.17 -1.94 -6.97
N SER A 41 -15.90 -0.66 -6.75
CA SER A 41 -15.43 0.28 -7.78
C SER A 41 -14.03 -0.08 -8.28
N ILE A 42 -13.08 -0.39 -7.39
CA ILE A 42 -11.72 -0.82 -7.76
C ILE A 42 -11.70 -2.20 -8.43
N ARG A 43 -12.69 -3.06 -8.12
CA ARG A 43 -12.83 -4.39 -8.76
C ARG A 43 -13.52 -4.32 -10.12
N GLY A 44 -14.38 -3.31 -10.35
CA GLY A 44 -15.11 -3.10 -11.60
C GLY A 44 -14.33 -2.36 -12.68
N SER A 45 -13.21 -1.70 -12.34
CA SER A 45 -12.47 -0.81 -13.24
C SER A 45 -11.54 -1.49 -14.26
N GLY A 46 -11.55 -2.82 -14.43
CA GLY A 46 -10.66 -3.49 -15.38
C GLY A 46 -10.92 -4.98 -15.63
N LYS A 47 -10.36 -5.52 -16.73
CA LYS A 47 -10.38 -6.96 -17.06
C LYS A 47 -9.48 -7.71 -16.09
N ARG A 48 -10.02 -8.70 -15.37
CA ARG A 48 -9.27 -9.55 -14.43
C ARG A 48 -8.65 -10.75 -15.16
N SER A 49 -7.41 -11.07 -14.82
CA SER A 49 -6.92 -12.45 -14.95
C SER A 49 -7.36 -13.24 -13.72
N ALA A 50 -7.61 -14.55 -13.85
CA ALA A 50 -8.12 -15.41 -12.77
C ALA A 50 -7.21 -15.48 -11.51
N TRP A 51 -5.99 -14.94 -11.63
CA TRP A 51 -4.95 -14.94 -10.60
C TRP A 51 -4.74 -13.56 -9.94
N GLU A 52 -5.54 -12.55 -10.29
CA GLU A 52 -5.37 -11.18 -9.81
C GLU A 52 -6.53 -10.73 -8.91
N ASN A 53 -6.20 -10.35 -7.67
CA ASN A 53 -7.16 -9.71 -6.78
C ASN A 53 -7.54 -8.30 -7.26
N LEU A 54 -6.58 -7.56 -7.84
CA LEU A 54 -6.73 -6.23 -8.42
C LEU A 54 -6.25 -6.23 -9.88
N PRO A 55 -7.01 -5.63 -10.83
CA PRO A 55 -6.72 -5.75 -12.25
C PRO A 55 -5.38 -5.09 -12.63
N GLY A 56 -4.51 -5.85 -13.32
CA GLY A 56 -3.31 -5.33 -13.98
C GLY A 56 -2.09 -5.11 -13.08
N LEU A 57 -2.09 -5.64 -11.86
CA LEU A 57 -0.94 -5.58 -10.96
C LEU A 57 0.03 -6.75 -11.16
N GLY A 58 -0.35 -7.85 -11.79
CA GLY A 58 0.46 -9.05 -11.97
C GLY A 58 0.41 -10.03 -10.79
N GLY A 59 0.93 -11.24 -10.98
CA GLY A 59 0.87 -12.34 -10.00
C GLY A 59 2.17 -12.62 -9.23
N THR A 60 3.12 -11.68 -9.25
CA THR A 60 4.38 -11.79 -8.50
C THR A 60 4.47 -10.68 -7.46
N ASN A 61 5.24 -10.89 -6.39
CA ASN A 61 5.42 -9.88 -5.34
C ASN A 61 6.64 -8.99 -5.66
N ASN A 62 6.41 -7.68 -5.79
CA ASN A 62 7.44 -6.68 -6.05
C ASN A 62 7.21 -5.44 -5.17
N GLU A 63 7.59 -5.56 -3.90
CA GLU A 63 7.38 -4.55 -2.87
C GLU A 63 8.26 -3.29 -3.00
N PRO A 64 9.57 -3.36 -3.34
CA PRO A 64 10.43 -2.18 -3.30
C PRO A 64 9.95 -0.99 -4.13
N PRO A 65 9.47 -1.15 -5.38
CA PRO A 65 9.02 -0.02 -6.18
C PRO A 65 7.88 0.79 -5.57
N VAL A 66 6.88 0.14 -4.94
CA VAL A 66 5.78 0.85 -4.28
C VAL A 66 6.25 1.56 -3.01
N MET A 67 7.20 0.96 -2.28
CA MET A 67 7.76 1.60 -1.10
C MET A 67 8.54 2.87 -1.48
N GLU A 68 9.34 2.81 -2.54
CA GLU A 68 10.07 3.99 -3.04
C GLU A 68 9.12 5.08 -3.53
N GLU A 69 8.04 4.73 -4.25
CA GLU A 69 7.02 5.69 -4.68
C GLU A 69 6.37 6.40 -3.48
N ILE A 70 5.95 5.65 -2.46
CA ILE A 70 5.34 6.20 -1.24
C ILE A 70 6.30 7.16 -0.55
N VAL A 71 7.58 6.78 -0.42
CA VAL A 71 8.59 7.66 0.18
C VAL A 71 8.76 8.93 -0.65
N ASP A 72 8.83 8.83 -1.98
CA ASP A 72 8.97 10.01 -2.84
C ASP A 72 7.72 10.91 -2.84
N TYR A 73 6.53 10.33 -2.70
CA TYR A 73 5.27 11.06 -2.60
C TYR A 73 5.19 11.87 -1.30
N PHE A 74 5.65 11.31 -0.18
CA PHE A 74 5.50 11.91 1.15
C PHE A 74 6.76 12.54 1.74
N LYS A 75 7.91 12.51 1.05
CA LYS A 75 9.19 13.05 1.58
C LYS A 75 9.12 14.52 2.02
N ASP A 76 8.27 15.32 1.37
CA ASP A 76 8.12 16.75 1.64
C ASP A 76 6.93 17.08 2.56
N SER A 77 6.23 16.04 3.08
CA SER A 77 5.09 16.19 3.98
C SER A 77 5.47 16.99 5.23
N LYS A 78 4.56 17.86 5.67
CA LYS A 78 4.72 18.68 6.89
C LYS A 78 4.15 18.03 8.13
N ILE A 79 3.42 16.93 7.96
CA ILE A 79 2.78 16.17 9.03
C ILE A 79 3.25 14.71 8.98
N PRO A 80 3.27 14.00 10.13
CA PRO A 80 3.58 12.58 10.18
C PRO A 80 2.64 11.74 9.30
N VAL A 81 3.23 10.92 8.43
CA VAL A 81 2.53 9.99 7.56
C VAL A 81 2.67 8.58 8.13
N TYR A 82 1.54 7.91 8.33
CA TYR A 82 1.50 6.55 8.87
C TYR A 82 1.06 5.55 7.79
N VAL A 83 2.00 4.71 7.36
CA VAL A 83 1.78 3.76 6.27
C VAL A 83 1.56 2.36 6.83
N VAL A 84 0.39 1.78 6.53
CA VAL A 84 0.09 0.38 6.84
C VAL A 84 0.36 -0.47 5.59
N PHE A 85 1.45 -1.24 5.62
CA PHE A 85 1.88 -2.08 4.52
C PHE A 85 1.42 -3.53 4.75
N ILE A 86 0.51 -4.03 3.90
CA ILE A 86 -0.11 -5.35 4.05
C ILE A 86 0.39 -6.28 2.94
N THR A 87 0.88 -7.46 3.30
CA THR A 87 1.37 -8.48 2.36
C THR A 87 1.01 -9.90 2.82
N ASP A 88 0.83 -10.83 1.89
CA ASP A 88 0.62 -12.25 2.17
C ASP A 88 1.94 -13.05 2.29
N GLY A 89 3.09 -12.42 2.06
CA GLY A 89 4.42 -13.00 2.25
C GLY A 89 5.19 -13.21 0.94
N GLY A 90 6.12 -14.17 0.91
CA GLY A 90 6.94 -14.43 -0.29
C GLY A 90 7.95 -13.33 -0.62
N ILE A 91 8.42 -12.59 0.38
CA ILE A 91 9.35 -11.48 0.19
C ILE A 91 10.71 -12.02 -0.24
N SER A 92 11.15 -11.63 -1.44
CA SER A 92 12.45 -12.03 -2.00
C SER A 92 13.48 -10.89 -2.04
N LYS A 93 13.03 -9.63 -1.99
CA LYS A 93 13.87 -8.43 -2.19
C LYS A 93 14.26 -7.74 -0.88
N THR A 94 14.63 -8.52 0.13
CA THR A 94 14.94 -8.06 1.49
C THR A 94 15.89 -6.86 1.55
N ARG A 95 16.95 -6.84 0.73
CA ARG A 95 17.92 -5.73 0.71
C ARG A 95 17.28 -4.42 0.24
N ALA A 96 16.53 -4.46 -0.86
CA ALA A 96 15.91 -3.27 -1.42
C ALA A 96 14.82 -2.71 -0.48
N ILE A 97 14.06 -3.59 0.18
CA ILE A 97 13.10 -3.19 1.23
C ILE A 97 13.81 -2.50 2.40
N LYS A 98 14.93 -3.06 2.88
CA LYS A 98 15.74 -2.41 3.93
C LYS A 98 16.24 -1.04 3.51
N ASP A 99 16.68 -0.90 2.26
CA ASP A 99 17.20 0.37 1.76
C ASP A 99 16.09 1.42 1.65
N ALA A 100 14.88 1.04 1.20
CA ALA A 100 13.70 1.91 1.20
C ALA A 100 13.30 2.36 2.61
N ILE A 101 13.28 1.44 3.59
CA ILE A 101 12.99 1.75 5.00
C ILE A 101 14.05 2.68 5.61
N ARG A 102 15.34 2.43 5.32
CA ARG A 102 16.44 3.31 5.76
C ARG A 102 16.30 4.71 5.16
N ARG A 103 15.95 4.80 3.88
CA ARG A 103 15.73 6.08 3.21
C ARG A 103 14.55 6.82 3.85
N SER A 104 13.44 6.12 4.08
CA SER A 104 12.24 6.70 4.65
C SER A 104 12.45 7.25 6.06
N ALA A 105 13.42 6.73 6.82
CA ALA A 105 13.74 7.19 8.17
C ALA A 105 14.25 8.65 8.23
N ASN A 106 14.60 9.27 7.10
CA ASN A 106 14.94 10.69 7.02
C ASN A 106 13.71 11.61 6.86
N TYR A 107 12.51 11.03 6.72
CA TYR A 107 11.25 11.73 6.48
C TYR A 107 10.24 11.40 7.59
N PRO A 108 9.15 12.16 7.75
CA PRO A 108 8.16 11.90 8.78
C PRO A 108 7.23 10.73 8.39
N ILE A 109 7.81 9.59 7.99
CA ILE A 109 7.12 8.40 7.48
C ILE A 109 7.31 7.25 8.46
N PHE A 110 6.20 6.67 8.91
CA PHE A 110 6.18 5.57 9.87
C PHE A 110 5.52 4.35 9.24
N TRP A 111 6.20 3.20 9.29
CA TRP A 111 5.72 1.97 8.68
C TRP A 111 5.16 1.00 9.71
N LYS A 112 3.99 0.43 9.42
CA LYS A 112 3.48 -0.78 10.07
C LYS A 112 3.29 -1.88 9.05
N PHE A 113 4.09 -2.93 9.18
CA PHE A 113 3.99 -4.12 8.33
C PHE A 113 2.99 -5.12 8.93
N VAL A 114 2.10 -5.63 8.10
CA VAL A 114 1.07 -6.62 8.47
C VAL A 114 1.11 -7.78 7.50
N GLY A 115 1.50 -8.96 8.00
CA GLY A 115 1.46 -10.22 7.26
C GLY A 115 0.09 -10.88 7.35
N LEU A 116 -0.47 -11.35 6.23
CA LEU A 116 -1.74 -12.08 6.20
C LEU A 116 -1.57 -13.50 5.64
N GLY A 117 -1.70 -14.51 6.51
CA GLY A 117 -2.04 -15.88 6.11
C GLY A 117 -1.00 -16.70 5.31
N GLY A 118 0.16 -16.15 4.94
CA GLY A 118 1.25 -16.87 4.30
C GLY A 118 2.52 -17.03 5.16
N SER A 119 3.68 -17.11 4.49
CA SER A 119 4.98 -17.40 5.09
C SER A 119 6.09 -16.63 4.37
N SER A 120 7.31 -16.62 4.94
CA SER A 120 8.45 -15.88 4.38
C SER A 120 8.17 -14.37 4.22
N TYR A 121 7.65 -13.75 5.28
CA TYR A 121 7.41 -12.30 5.33
C TYR A 121 8.69 -11.46 5.31
N GLY A 122 9.86 -12.10 5.36
CA GLY A 122 11.15 -11.42 5.43
C GLY A 122 11.30 -10.53 6.67
N ILE A 123 12.53 -10.06 6.85
CA ILE A 123 13.05 -8.83 7.48
C ILE A 123 14.54 -9.08 7.63
#